data_AF-A0A966EEJ9-F1
#
_entry.id   AF-A0A966EEJ9-F1
#
_cell.length_a   1.000
_cell.length_b   1.000
_cell.length_c   1.000
_cell.angle_alpha   90.00
_cell.angle_beta   90.00
_cell.angle_gamma   90.00
#
_symmetry.space_group_name_H-M   'P 1'
#
loop_
_entity.id
_entity.type
_entity.pdbx_description
1 polymer ?
#
loop_
_entity_poly.entity_id
_entity_poly.type
_entity_poly.pdbx_seq_one_letter_code
_entity_poly.pdbx_strand_id
1 'polypeptide(L)'
;MIKNKQPGQQPDAPAKGPAKGHIKLTSHPSQRDAASPVQWGAPSAGARGPVVGAVNDGAQRNVIGAHSGSYSIYRALAVAAGTLDPVHVADLTDTAPAARIGPYSQWADVGKIVSLDPYGHMVSEVFSEQLESGLDIRPTIAVTKARVNMPEIKEAMRKGRLEADGDLLTENGDVRVTKAAIEPVWYLPGIAERFAVSETDLRRSLFEHSGGMYTELVTRNDLKLFLPPIGGLTVYCFGDVSAVRDPGREIACRVHDECNGSDVFGSDICTCRPYLAHGVEVCIET
;
A
#
# COMPACT_ATOMS: atom_id res chain seq x y z
N MET A 1 37.51 12.31 18.99
CA MET A 1 37.42 13.24 20.14
C MET A 1 35.96 13.51 20.43
N ILE A 2 35.43 12.85 21.44
CA ILE A 2 34.04 12.96 21.90
C ILE A 2 33.98 14.18 22.82
N LYS A 3 33.19 15.20 22.46
CA LYS A 3 32.92 16.35 23.36
C LYS A 3 31.71 16.00 24.23
N ASN A 4 31.95 15.82 25.53
CA ASN A 4 30.93 15.68 26.56
C ASN A 4 30.04 16.94 26.60
N LYS A 5 28.72 16.79 26.42
CA LYS A 5 27.73 17.80 26.79
C LYS A 5 27.50 17.72 28.30
N GLN A 6 27.49 18.88 28.97
CA GLN A 6 27.17 19.02 30.40
C GLN A 6 25.72 18.58 30.69
N PRO A 7 25.44 17.95 31.84
CA PRO A 7 24.08 17.61 32.25
C PRO A 7 23.44 18.80 32.99
N GLY A 8 22.37 19.38 32.44
CA GLY A 8 21.68 20.47 33.15
C GLY A 8 20.67 21.33 32.39
N GLN A 9 20.21 20.96 31.19
CA GLN A 9 19.09 21.64 30.55
C GLN A 9 17.86 20.72 30.54
N GLN A 10 16.83 21.10 31.31
CA GLN A 10 15.47 20.66 31.06
C GLN A 10 15.11 20.95 29.60
N PRO A 11 14.47 20.02 28.87
CA PRO A 11 14.01 20.32 27.53
C PRO A 11 12.99 21.46 27.61
N ASP A 12 13.23 22.52 26.83
CA ASP A 12 12.29 23.62 26.66
C ASP A 12 10.91 23.07 26.29
N ALA A 13 9.86 23.62 26.90
CA ALA A 13 8.49 23.27 26.56
C ALA A 13 8.27 23.50 25.05
N PRO A 14 7.58 22.58 24.34
CA PRO A 14 7.36 22.73 22.91
C PRO A 14 6.66 24.06 22.64
N ALA A 15 7.20 24.83 21.69
CA ALA A 15 6.63 26.09 21.26
C ALA A 15 5.14 25.87 20.92
N LYS A 16 4.27 26.77 21.39
CA LYS A 16 2.84 26.74 21.09
C LYS A 16 2.66 26.78 19.57
N GLY A 17 2.30 25.63 19.00
CA GLY A 17 1.92 25.50 17.60
C GLY A 17 0.71 26.38 17.26
N PRO A 18 0.45 26.62 15.97
CA PRO A 18 -0.66 27.45 15.51
C PRO A 18 -1.99 26.98 16.14
N ALA A 19 -2.89 27.93 16.41
CA ALA A 19 -4.18 27.66 17.05
C ALA A 19 -4.93 26.54 16.32
N LYS A 20 -5.37 25.52 17.07
CA LYS A 20 -6.13 24.38 16.52
C LYS A 20 -7.39 24.90 15.84
N GLY A 21 -7.43 24.80 14.51
CA GLY A 21 -8.64 25.06 13.73
C GLY A 21 -9.79 24.14 14.14
N HIS A 22 -11.02 24.57 13.85
CA HIS A 22 -12.22 23.78 14.13
C HIS A 22 -12.14 22.41 13.43
N ILE A 23 -12.33 21.32 14.18
CA ILE A 23 -12.38 19.97 13.62
C ILE A 23 -13.70 19.85 12.84
N LYS A 24 -13.60 19.77 11.52
CA LYS A 24 -14.77 19.49 10.68
C LYS A 24 -15.09 18.01 10.79
N LEU A 25 -16.12 17.68 11.57
CA LEU A 25 -16.71 16.35 11.54
C LEU A 25 -17.40 16.19 10.18
N THR A 26 -16.81 15.42 9.27
CA THR A 26 -17.35 15.13 7.93
C THR A 26 -18.50 14.12 8.00
N SER A 27 -19.39 14.28 8.98
CA SER A 27 -20.51 13.37 9.25
C SER A 27 -21.65 13.51 8.24
N HIS A 28 -21.71 14.56 7.41
CA HIS A 28 -22.76 14.73 6.41
C HIS A 28 -22.22 15.37 5.12
N PRO A 29 -22.83 15.10 3.94
CA PRO A 29 -22.44 15.73 2.69
C PRO A 29 -22.58 17.25 2.78
N SER A 30 -21.48 17.99 2.73
CA SER A 30 -21.55 19.44 2.49
C SER A 30 -21.63 19.68 0.98
N GLN A 31 -22.78 20.16 0.48
CA GLN A 31 -23.07 20.40 -0.94
C GLN A 31 -22.07 21.32 -1.68
N ARG A 32 -21.17 22.02 -0.98
CA ARG A 32 -20.43 23.14 -1.56
C ARG A 32 -19.16 22.81 -2.35
N ASP A 33 -18.56 21.64 -2.20
CA ASP A 33 -17.37 21.23 -2.97
C ASP A 33 -17.24 19.70 -2.89
N ALA A 34 -18.10 18.95 -3.57
CA ALA A 34 -17.98 17.49 -3.57
C ALA A 34 -16.78 17.08 -4.44
N ALA A 35 -15.85 16.31 -3.87
CA ALA A 35 -14.77 15.68 -4.63
C ALA A 35 -15.31 14.94 -5.86
N SER A 36 -14.59 15.03 -6.99
CA SER A 36 -14.89 14.23 -8.18
C SER A 36 -14.85 12.74 -7.82
N PRO A 37 -15.97 12.01 -7.99
CA PRO A 37 -16.00 10.58 -7.71
C PRO A 37 -15.06 9.82 -8.63
N VAL A 38 -14.33 8.85 -8.08
CA VAL A 38 -13.52 7.93 -8.89
C VAL A 38 -14.43 7.01 -9.70
N GLN A 39 -14.28 7.02 -11.02
CA GLN A 39 -15.01 6.14 -11.93
C GLN A 39 -14.31 4.77 -11.98
N TRP A 40 -14.59 3.91 -11.01
CA TRP A 40 -13.97 2.58 -10.92
C TRP A 40 -14.25 1.75 -12.18
N GLY A 41 -13.23 1.09 -12.74
CA GLY A 41 -13.34 0.36 -14.01
C GLY A 41 -13.30 1.25 -15.27
N ALA A 42 -13.04 2.56 -15.17
CA ALA A 42 -12.85 3.38 -16.36
C ALA A 42 -11.62 2.90 -17.19
N PRO A 43 -11.66 3.06 -18.54
CA PRO A 43 -10.67 2.47 -19.44
C PRO A 43 -9.28 3.12 -19.37
N SER A 44 -9.13 4.26 -18.71
CA SER A 44 -7.86 4.96 -18.55
C SER A 44 -7.79 5.65 -17.19
N ALA A 45 -6.56 5.93 -16.72
CA ALA A 45 -6.32 6.68 -15.48
C ALA A 45 -7.01 8.06 -15.50
N GLY A 46 -6.90 8.79 -16.61
CA GLY A 46 -7.52 10.11 -16.77
C GLY A 46 -9.06 10.07 -16.69
N ALA A 47 -9.70 9.07 -17.31
CA ALA A 47 -11.17 8.90 -17.23
C ALA A 47 -11.62 8.40 -15.84
N ARG A 48 -10.77 7.65 -15.15
CA ARG A 48 -11.02 7.14 -13.79
C ARG A 48 -10.95 8.25 -12.74
N GLY A 49 -9.95 9.13 -12.85
CA GLY A 49 -9.56 10.07 -11.82
C GLY A 49 -8.66 9.45 -10.73
N PRO A 50 -7.94 10.29 -9.96
CA PRO A 50 -7.04 9.83 -8.91
C PRO A 50 -7.77 9.44 -7.63
N VAL A 51 -7.12 8.59 -6.82
CA VAL A 51 -7.51 8.32 -5.44
C VAL A 51 -6.93 9.41 -4.55
N VAL A 52 -7.79 10.17 -3.87
CA VAL A 52 -7.43 11.34 -3.07
C VAL A 52 -7.83 11.09 -1.62
N GLY A 53 -6.87 10.60 -0.83
CA GLY A 53 -7.06 10.28 0.59
C GLY A 53 -6.35 11.21 1.56
N ALA A 54 -5.51 12.14 1.10
CA ALA A 54 -4.71 12.97 1.98
C ALA A 54 -5.59 13.88 2.85
N VAL A 55 -5.18 14.04 4.10
CA VAL A 55 -5.99 14.73 5.12
C VAL A 55 -6.12 16.23 4.82
N ASN A 56 -5.16 16.79 4.07
CA ASN A 56 -5.10 18.22 3.75
C ASN A 56 -6.02 18.62 2.60
N ASP A 57 -6.47 17.68 1.76
CA ASP A 57 -7.30 17.95 0.59
C ASP A 57 -8.77 18.27 0.94
N GLY A 58 -9.14 18.15 2.22
CA GLY A 58 -10.43 18.58 2.77
C GLY A 58 -11.63 18.09 1.95
N ALA A 59 -12.21 18.99 1.16
CA ALA A 59 -13.41 18.75 0.34
C ALA A 59 -13.13 17.93 -0.94
N GLN A 60 -11.88 17.89 -1.40
CA GLN A 60 -11.45 17.14 -2.59
C GLN A 60 -11.16 15.65 -2.31
N ARG A 61 -11.28 15.22 -1.04
CA ARG A 61 -11.13 13.81 -0.65
C ARG A 61 -12.27 12.96 -1.18
N ASN A 62 -11.94 11.88 -1.88
CA ASN A 62 -12.89 10.97 -2.53
C ASN A 62 -12.86 9.54 -1.96
N VAL A 63 -12.26 9.35 -0.78
CA VAL A 63 -12.20 8.07 -0.06
C VAL A 63 -12.64 8.20 1.40
N ILE A 64 -13.03 7.07 1.97
CA ILE A 64 -13.15 6.85 3.42
C ILE A 64 -11.79 6.38 3.95
N GLY A 65 -11.43 6.71 5.19
CA GLY A 65 -10.13 6.34 5.78
C GLY A 65 -9.01 7.31 5.41
N ALA A 66 -7.75 6.90 5.49
CA ALA A 66 -6.59 7.73 5.17
C ALA A 66 -5.48 6.89 4.54
N HIS A 67 -4.60 7.53 3.76
CA HIS A 67 -3.39 6.88 3.25
C HIS A 67 -2.48 6.38 4.38
N SER A 68 -1.60 5.45 4.03
CA SER A 68 -0.71 4.72 4.91
C SER A 68 -1.42 3.79 5.91
N GLY A 69 -2.69 3.45 5.68
CA GLY A 69 -3.46 2.46 6.43
C GLY A 69 -3.22 2.50 7.95
N SER A 70 -2.67 1.39 8.48
CA SER A 70 -2.35 1.23 9.91
C SER A 70 -1.31 2.24 10.43
N TYR A 71 -0.45 2.78 9.56
CA TYR A 71 0.54 3.80 9.94
C TYR A 71 -0.04 5.20 10.09
N SER A 72 -1.28 5.44 9.66
CA SER A 72 -1.97 6.72 9.85
C SER A 72 -2.04 7.15 11.33
N ILE A 73 -2.13 6.19 12.26
CA ILE A 73 -2.10 6.44 13.70
C ILE A 73 -0.73 6.96 14.15
N TYR A 74 0.36 6.35 13.68
CA TYR A 74 1.71 6.84 14.01
C TYR A 74 1.97 8.23 13.42
N ARG A 75 1.44 8.50 12.22
CA ARG A 75 1.45 9.86 11.64
C ARG A 75 0.72 10.85 12.55
N ALA A 76 -0.47 10.51 13.01
CA ALA A 76 -1.24 11.35 13.91
C ALA A 76 -0.51 11.64 15.22
N LEU A 77 0.17 10.63 15.80
CA LEU A 77 1.01 10.79 16.99
C LEU A 77 2.21 11.70 16.72
N ALA A 78 2.89 11.57 15.58
CA ALA A 78 4.01 12.42 15.22
C ALA A 78 3.60 13.90 15.04
N VAL A 79 2.45 14.14 14.41
CA VAL A 79 1.86 15.49 14.31
C VAL A 79 1.50 16.04 15.69
N ALA A 80 0.89 15.22 16.55
CA ALA A 80 0.55 15.63 17.91
C ALA A 80 1.79 15.95 18.76
N ALA A 81 2.88 15.22 18.55
CA ALA A 81 4.18 15.45 19.17
C ALA A 81 4.93 16.66 18.59
N GLY A 82 4.44 17.27 17.50
CA GLY A 82 5.10 18.38 16.82
C GLY A 82 6.34 17.98 16.02
N THR A 83 6.55 16.69 15.78
CA THR A 83 7.72 16.17 15.04
C THR A 83 7.46 15.99 13.55
N LEU A 84 6.20 16.15 13.11
CA LEU A 84 5.79 16.09 11.72
C LEU A 84 4.83 17.24 11.39
N ASP A 85 5.04 17.89 10.24
CA ASP A 85 4.15 18.92 9.72
C ASP A 85 2.84 18.29 9.21
N PRO A 86 1.65 18.67 9.74
CA PRO A 86 0.38 18.15 9.27
C PRO A 86 0.12 18.46 7.79
N VAL A 87 0.61 19.59 7.27
CA VAL A 87 0.40 20.04 5.88
C VAL A 87 1.51 19.62 4.92
N HIS A 88 2.40 18.72 5.35
CA HIS A 88 3.45 18.21 4.48
C HIS A 88 2.89 17.49 3.24
N VAL A 89 3.25 18.03 2.07
CA VAL A 89 3.05 17.42 0.76
C VAL A 89 4.30 16.59 0.42
N ALA A 90 4.09 15.35 -0.02
CA ALA A 90 5.20 14.45 -0.34
C ALA A 90 5.91 14.91 -1.63
N ASP A 91 7.24 14.87 -1.62
CA ASP A 91 8.04 15.02 -2.83
C ASP A 91 8.05 13.70 -3.60
N LEU A 92 7.51 13.70 -4.81
CA LEU A 92 7.44 12.54 -5.69
C LEU A 92 8.55 12.52 -6.77
N THR A 93 9.53 13.43 -6.68
CA THR A 93 10.70 13.41 -7.56
C THR A 93 11.44 12.07 -7.47
N ASP A 94 11.79 11.50 -8.61
CA ASP A 94 12.50 10.20 -8.72
C ASP A 94 11.78 9.01 -8.04
N THR A 95 10.46 9.08 -7.88
CA THR A 95 9.63 7.99 -7.32
C THR A 95 8.97 7.09 -8.38
N ALA A 96 9.37 7.23 -9.65
CA ALA A 96 8.86 6.39 -10.73
C ALA A 96 9.12 4.89 -10.45
N PRO A 97 8.19 4.00 -10.81
CA PRO A 97 8.30 2.58 -10.48
C PRO A 97 9.51 1.93 -11.18
N ALA A 98 10.28 1.12 -10.45
CA ALA A 98 11.48 0.47 -10.98
C ALA A 98 11.19 -0.63 -12.02
N ALA A 99 9.91 -0.99 -12.21
CA ALA A 99 9.43 -1.83 -13.29
C ALA A 99 8.03 -1.36 -13.71
N ARG A 100 7.79 -1.29 -15.01
CA ARG A 100 6.47 -0.97 -15.56
C ARG A 100 5.57 -2.21 -15.52
N ILE A 101 4.40 -2.05 -14.91
CA ILE A 101 3.34 -3.07 -14.87
C ILE A 101 2.10 -2.43 -15.47
N GLY A 102 1.56 -3.03 -16.53
CA GLY A 102 0.37 -2.55 -17.22
C GLY A 102 0.54 -1.19 -17.93
N PRO A 103 -0.57 -0.49 -18.24
CA PRO A 103 -1.95 -0.90 -17.94
C PRO A 103 -2.38 -2.13 -18.74
N TYR A 104 -3.31 -2.91 -18.17
CA TYR A 104 -3.90 -4.09 -18.80
C TYR A 104 -5.42 -3.91 -18.94
N SER A 105 -6.03 -4.51 -19.96
CA SER A 105 -7.47 -4.35 -20.24
C SER A 105 -8.36 -4.81 -19.08
N GLN A 106 -7.89 -5.79 -18.30
CA GLN A 106 -8.60 -6.29 -17.12
C GLN A 106 -8.72 -5.24 -16.00
N TRP A 107 -7.93 -4.16 -16.02
CA TRP A 107 -8.04 -3.07 -15.04
C TRP A 107 -9.32 -2.23 -15.25
N ALA A 108 -9.89 -2.27 -16.45
CA ALA A 108 -11.16 -1.63 -16.78
C ALA A 108 -12.38 -2.52 -16.43
N ASP A 109 -12.17 -3.76 -15.99
CA ASP A 109 -13.26 -4.60 -15.50
C ASP A 109 -13.50 -4.30 -14.02
N VAL A 110 -14.66 -3.69 -13.73
CA VAL A 110 -15.06 -3.20 -12.41
C VAL A 110 -15.01 -4.28 -11.32
N GLY A 111 -15.21 -5.56 -11.66
CA GLY A 111 -15.27 -6.68 -10.71
C GLY A 111 -13.96 -7.44 -10.53
N LYS A 112 -12.93 -7.20 -11.36
CA LYS A 112 -11.68 -7.97 -11.33
C LYS A 112 -10.74 -7.53 -10.22
N ILE A 113 -10.59 -6.21 -10.05
CA ILE A 113 -9.71 -5.61 -9.04
C ILE A 113 -10.57 -4.73 -8.15
N VAL A 114 -10.75 -5.14 -6.89
CA VAL A 114 -11.65 -4.47 -5.94
C VAL A 114 -11.00 -4.13 -4.59
N SER A 115 -9.75 -4.54 -4.37
CA SER A 115 -9.04 -4.41 -3.08
C SER A 115 -7.68 -3.69 -3.17
N LEU A 116 -7.29 -3.21 -4.35
CA LEU A 116 -6.11 -2.36 -4.58
C LEU A 116 -6.38 -1.36 -5.71
N ASP A 117 -5.62 -0.27 -5.77
CA ASP A 117 -5.64 0.66 -6.92
C ASP A 117 -4.64 0.19 -7.99
N PRO A 118 -5.11 -0.24 -9.19
CA PRO A 118 -4.22 -0.70 -10.25
C PRO A 118 -3.29 0.39 -10.81
N TYR A 119 -3.63 1.67 -10.63
CA TYR A 119 -2.78 2.80 -11.05
C TYR A 119 -1.90 3.34 -9.91
N GLY A 120 -1.93 2.70 -8.74
CA GLY A 120 -1.29 3.18 -7.51
C GLY A 120 0.23 3.38 -7.60
N HIS A 121 0.91 2.70 -8.52
CA HIS A 121 2.36 2.83 -8.79
C HIS A 121 2.69 3.84 -9.88
N MET A 122 1.69 4.37 -10.58
CA MET A 122 1.87 5.26 -11.74
C MET A 122 1.48 6.70 -11.44
N VAL A 123 1.19 7.06 -10.18
CA VAL A 123 0.61 8.35 -9.78
C VAL A 123 1.38 9.55 -10.35
N SER A 124 2.71 9.56 -10.22
CA SER A 124 3.55 10.65 -10.73
C SER A 124 3.55 10.77 -12.26
N GLU A 125 3.23 9.68 -12.99
CA GLU A 125 3.18 9.65 -14.45
C GLU A 125 1.79 9.99 -14.99
N VAL A 126 0.72 9.44 -14.40
CA VAL A 126 -0.64 9.52 -14.96
C VAL A 126 -1.50 10.63 -14.36
N PHE A 127 -1.06 11.24 -13.26
CA PHE A 127 -1.75 12.34 -12.59
C PHE A 127 -0.86 13.57 -12.37
N SER A 128 0.15 13.77 -13.23
CA SER A 128 1.09 14.90 -13.13
C SER A 128 0.39 16.26 -13.15
N GLU A 129 -0.60 16.45 -14.02
CA GLU A 129 -1.37 17.70 -14.11
C GLU A 129 -2.13 18.00 -12.81
N GLN A 130 -2.72 16.98 -12.17
CA GLN A 130 -3.43 17.14 -10.90
C GLN A 130 -2.46 17.44 -9.75
N LEU A 131 -1.29 16.79 -9.72
CA LEU A 131 -0.23 17.10 -8.77
C LEU A 131 0.26 18.55 -8.92
N GLU A 132 0.49 19.01 -10.15
CA GLU A 132 0.87 20.40 -10.46
C GLU A 132 -0.22 21.40 -10.07
N SER A 133 -1.50 21.00 -10.14
CA SER A 133 -2.63 21.82 -9.68
C SER A 133 -2.77 21.89 -8.14
N GLY A 134 -1.91 21.17 -7.41
CA GLY A 134 -1.84 21.20 -5.95
C GLY A 134 -2.60 20.09 -5.23
N LEU A 135 -3.08 19.06 -5.93
CA LEU A 135 -3.77 17.92 -5.32
C LEU A 135 -2.76 16.96 -4.66
N ASP A 136 -2.94 16.63 -3.37
CA ASP A 136 -2.03 15.69 -2.65
C ASP A 136 -2.42 14.22 -2.95
N ILE A 137 -2.05 13.77 -4.15
CA ILE A 137 -2.23 12.38 -4.58
C ILE A 137 -1.01 11.56 -4.18
N ARG A 138 -1.22 10.50 -3.39
CA ARG A 138 -0.13 9.64 -2.89
C ARG A 138 -0.17 8.27 -3.56
N PRO A 139 1.00 7.73 -4.00
CA PRO A 139 1.10 6.35 -4.47
C PRO A 139 0.60 5.37 -3.40
N THR A 140 -0.20 4.39 -3.81
CA THR A 140 -0.61 3.25 -2.96
C THR A 140 0.19 2.00 -3.28
N ILE A 141 1.04 2.04 -4.31
CA ILE A 141 1.93 0.93 -4.67
C ILE A 141 3.33 1.49 -4.90
N ALA A 142 4.33 0.92 -4.24
CA ALA A 142 5.73 1.21 -4.49
C ALA A 142 6.41 -0.01 -5.14
N VAL A 143 6.94 0.16 -6.35
CA VAL A 143 7.66 -0.89 -7.10
C VAL A 143 9.15 -0.59 -7.09
N THR A 144 9.94 -1.47 -6.49
CA THR A 144 11.39 -1.30 -6.31
C THR A 144 12.18 -2.54 -6.74
N LYS A 145 13.48 -2.38 -6.96
CA LYS A 145 14.42 -3.51 -7.10
C LYS A 145 15.07 -3.78 -5.75
N ALA A 146 15.20 -5.05 -5.39
CA ALA A 146 15.83 -5.46 -4.15
C ALA A 146 16.66 -6.74 -4.34
N ARG A 147 17.41 -7.11 -3.30
CA ARG A 147 18.07 -8.41 -3.18
C ARG A 147 17.55 -9.11 -1.93
N VAL A 148 17.10 -10.35 -2.09
CA VAL A 148 16.70 -11.21 -0.98
C VAL A 148 17.88 -12.13 -0.66
N ASN A 149 18.29 -12.14 0.60
CA ASN A 149 19.28 -13.08 1.11
C ASN A 149 18.61 -13.97 2.17
N MET A 150 18.55 -15.27 1.92
CA MET A 150 17.99 -16.25 2.85
C MET A 150 18.97 -17.39 3.08
N PRO A 151 19.17 -17.84 4.34
CA PRO A 151 19.96 -19.03 4.64
C PRO A 151 19.50 -20.28 3.87
N GLU A 152 18.19 -20.42 3.67
CA GLU A 152 17.57 -21.55 2.98
C GLU A 152 17.97 -21.63 1.50
N ILE A 153 18.15 -20.48 0.83
CA ILE A 153 18.64 -20.42 -0.55
C ILE A 153 20.10 -20.88 -0.62
N LYS A 154 20.95 -20.39 0.30
CA LYS A 154 22.36 -20.82 0.37
C LYS A 154 22.48 -22.31 0.63
N GLU A 155 21.61 -22.86 1.48
CA GLU A 155 21.54 -24.28 1.75
C GLU A 155 21.06 -25.09 0.53
N ALA A 156 20.07 -24.58 -0.22
CA ALA A 156 19.63 -25.16 -1.48
C ALA A 156 20.78 -25.23 -2.50
N MET A 157 21.56 -24.16 -2.62
CA MET A 157 22.75 -24.12 -3.47
C MET A 157 23.82 -25.12 -3.04
N ARG A 158 24.14 -25.16 -1.73
CA ARG A 158 25.11 -26.13 -1.18
C ARG A 158 24.71 -27.58 -1.46
N LYS A 159 23.42 -27.87 -1.47
CA LYS A 159 22.85 -29.18 -1.78
C LYS A 159 22.69 -29.46 -3.28
N GLY A 160 23.03 -28.51 -4.15
CA GLY A 160 22.87 -28.64 -5.60
C GLY A 160 21.42 -28.61 -6.08
N ARG A 161 20.49 -28.07 -5.28
CA ARG A 161 19.08 -27.89 -5.69
C ARG A 161 18.86 -26.59 -6.48
N LEU A 162 19.70 -25.58 -6.24
CA LEU A 162 19.74 -24.34 -7.00
C LEU A 162 21.16 -24.10 -7.50
N GLU A 163 21.28 -23.60 -8.73
CA GLU A 163 22.55 -23.20 -9.33
C GLU A 163 22.53 -21.69 -9.61
N ALA A 164 23.64 -21.00 -9.31
CA ALA A 164 23.75 -19.59 -9.61
C ALA A 164 23.84 -19.35 -11.13
N ASP A 165 22.99 -18.47 -11.65
CA ASP A 165 22.99 -18.04 -13.05
C ASP A 165 23.75 -16.71 -13.27
N GLY A 166 24.15 -16.04 -12.19
CA GLY A 166 24.84 -14.74 -12.21
C GLY A 166 23.91 -13.54 -12.44
N ASP A 167 22.63 -13.79 -12.72
CA ASP A 167 21.62 -12.76 -12.93
C ASP A 167 20.54 -12.79 -11.83
N LEU A 168 19.63 -13.77 -11.85
CA LEU A 168 18.60 -13.93 -10.83
C LEU A 168 19.21 -14.35 -9.50
N LEU A 169 20.04 -15.40 -9.52
CA LEU A 169 20.70 -15.98 -8.35
C LEU A 169 22.21 -15.79 -8.49
N THR A 170 22.79 -15.04 -7.56
CA THR A 170 24.24 -14.82 -7.52
C THR A 170 24.98 -15.95 -6.79
N GLU A 171 26.27 -16.11 -7.04
CA GLU A 171 27.12 -17.11 -6.37
C GLU A 171 27.12 -17.01 -4.84
N ASN A 172 26.88 -15.80 -4.30
CA ASN A 172 26.81 -15.56 -2.85
C ASN A 172 25.42 -15.86 -2.24
N GLY A 173 24.46 -16.32 -3.04
CA GLY A 173 23.10 -16.64 -2.63
C GLY A 173 22.18 -15.43 -2.46
N ASP A 174 22.53 -14.27 -3.02
CA ASP A 174 21.59 -13.15 -3.18
C ASP A 174 20.70 -13.41 -4.39
N VAL A 175 19.40 -13.19 -4.22
CA VAL A 175 18.39 -13.31 -5.27
C VAL A 175 17.88 -11.92 -5.64
N ARG A 176 18.01 -11.54 -6.92
CA ARG A 176 17.48 -10.27 -7.43
C ARG A 176 15.97 -10.37 -7.60
N VAL A 177 15.25 -9.38 -7.08
CA VAL A 177 13.79 -9.36 -7.14
C VAL A 177 13.28 -7.99 -7.54
N THR A 178 12.10 -7.99 -8.16
CA THR A 178 11.24 -6.81 -8.20
C THR A 178 10.24 -6.93 -7.05
N LYS A 179 10.20 -5.96 -6.15
CA LYS A 179 9.29 -5.92 -5.03
C LYS A 179 8.20 -4.89 -5.28
N ALA A 180 6.94 -5.25 -5.06
CA ALA A 180 5.84 -4.30 -4.94
C ALA A 180 5.31 -4.29 -3.49
N ALA A 181 5.30 -3.13 -2.84
CA ALA A 181 4.57 -2.93 -1.58
C ALA A 181 3.23 -2.25 -1.91
N ILE A 182 2.12 -2.84 -1.47
CA ILE A 182 0.76 -2.46 -1.90
C ILE A 182 -0.09 -2.14 -0.67
N GLU A 183 -0.60 -0.92 -0.61
CA GLU A 183 -1.62 -0.48 0.33
C GLU A 183 -3.02 -0.89 -0.17
N PRO A 184 -3.92 -1.37 0.72
CA PRO A 184 -5.27 -1.72 0.32
C PRO A 184 -6.08 -0.50 -0.09
N VAL A 185 -6.76 -0.60 -1.24
CA VAL A 185 -7.74 0.37 -1.72
C VAL A 185 -9.00 -0.38 -2.09
N TRP A 186 -10.02 -0.30 -1.24
CA TRP A 186 -11.23 -1.09 -1.40
C TRP A 186 -12.27 -0.32 -2.20
N TYR A 187 -12.75 -0.93 -3.28
CA TYR A 187 -13.97 -0.53 -3.96
C TYR A 187 -15.16 -1.22 -3.30
N LEU A 188 -15.88 -0.49 -2.45
CA LEU A 188 -16.90 -1.03 -1.55
C LEU A 188 -18.01 -1.84 -2.27
N PRO A 189 -18.53 -1.42 -3.44
CA PRO A 189 -19.50 -2.25 -4.18
C PRO A 189 -18.93 -3.61 -4.58
N GLY A 190 -17.68 -3.64 -5.07
CA GLY A 190 -17.01 -4.87 -5.46
C GLY A 190 -16.67 -5.78 -4.27
N ILE A 191 -16.28 -5.21 -3.12
CA ILE A 191 -16.09 -5.98 -1.88
C ILE A 191 -17.42 -6.60 -1.42
N ALA A 192 -18.52 -5.84 -1.44
CA ALA A 192 -19.83 -6.33 -1.03
C ALA A 192 -20.28 -7.53 -1.89
N GLU A 193 -20.06 -7.44 -3.20
CA GLU A 193 -20.32 -8.53 -4.15
C GLU A 193 -19.50 -9.79 -3.82
N ARG A 194 -18.21 -9.65 -3.49
CA ARG A 194 -17.34 -10.79 -3.11
C ARG A 194 -17.80 -11.51 -1.85
N PHE A 195 -18.43 -10.79 -0.93
CA PHE A 195 -19.03 -11.36 0.30
C PHE A 195 -20.49 -11.77 0.12
N ALA A 196 -21.09 -11.59 -1.06
CA ALA A 196 -22.50 -11.85 -1.34
C ALA A 196 -23.46 -11.10 -0.38
N VAL A 197 -23.14 -9.85 -0.06
CA VAL A 197 -23.96 -8.96 0.78
C VAL A 197 -24.27 -7.64 0.08
N SER A 198 -25.23 -6.87 0.58
CA SER A 198 -25.47 -5.52 0.07
C SER A 198 -24.35 -4.56 0.49
N GLU A 199 -24.08 -3.52 -0.32
CA GLU A 199 -23.11 -2.48 0.03
C GLU A 199 -23.49 -1.80 1.36
N THR A 200 -24.79 -1.60 1.59
CA THR A 200 -25.33 -1.00 2.82
C THR A 200 -25.03 -1.86 4.05
N ASP A 201 -25.27 -3.17 3.96
CA ASP A 201 -25.00 -4.10 5.07
C ASP A 201 -23.49 -4.18 5.35
N LEU A 202 -22.66 -4.30 4.30
CA LEU A 202 -21.21 -4.28 4.44
C LEU A 202 -20.74 -3.03 5.20
N ARG A 203 -21.15 -1.85 4.75
CA ARG A 203 -20.78 -0.56 5.37
C ARG A 203 -21.21 -0.46 6.81
N ARG A 204 -22.45 -0.86 7.10
CA ARG A 204 -23.01 -0.85 8.45
C ARG A 204 -22.22 -1.77 9.37
N SER A 205 -21.96 -3.01 8.94
CA SER A 205 -21.18 -3.97 9.71
C SER A 205 -19.75 -3.48 9.95
N LEU A 206 -19.09 -2.91 8.93
CA LEU A 206 -17.76 -2.31 9.10
C LEU A 206 -17.79 -1.20 10.15
N PHE A 207 -18.77 -0.30 10.11
CA PHE A 207 -18.90 0.78 11.09
C PHE A 207 -19.16 0.27 12.51
N GLU A 208 -20.15 -0.61 12.68
CA GLU A 208 -20.57 -1.11 14.01
C GLU A 208 -19.46 -1.95 14.66
N HIS A 209 -18.82 -2.85 13.90
CA HIS A 209 -17.79 -3.75 14.42
C HIS A 209 -16.39 -3.14 14.48
N SER A 210 -16.17 -1.96 13.88
CA SER A 210 -14.95 -1.17 14.08
C SER A 210 -15.10 -0.12 15.19
N GLY A 211 -16.11 -0.24 16.07
CA GLY A 211 -16.34 0.71 17.16
C GLY A 211 -16.70 2.12 16.70
N GLY A 212 -17.31 2.26 15.52
CA GLY A 212 -17.71 3.55 14.96
C GLY A 212 -16.57 4.38 14.35
N MET A 213 -15.41 3.77 14.08
CA MET A 213 -14.17 4.46 13.64
C MET A 213 -14.35 5.38 12.43
N TYR A 214 -15.18 5.01 11.44
CA TYR A 214 -15.40 5.81 10.22
C TYR A 214 -16.89 6.08 9.98
N THR A 215 -17.37 7.24 10.44
CA THR A 215 -18.78 7.63 10.29
C THR A 215 -19.23 7.71 8.82
N GLU A 216 -18.32 8.04 7.91
CA GLU A 216 -18.54 8.15 6.48
C GLU A 216 -19.00 6.84 5.83
N LEU A 217 -18.70 5.69 6.45
CA LEU A 217 -19.24 4.40 5.99
C LEU A 217 -20.78 4.44 5.94
N VAL A 218 -21.42 5.12 6.89
CA VAL A 218 -22.88 5.23 6.99
C VAL A 218 -23.39 6.52 6.35
N THR A 219 -22.65 7.63 6.48
CA THR A 219 -23.17 8.96 6.15
C THR A 219 -22.79 9.47 4.77
N ARG A 220 -21.82 8.83 4.10
CA ARG A 220 -21.28 9.23 2.79
C ARG A 220 -21.35 8.08 1.80
N ASN A 221 -22.57 7.75 1.38
CA ASN A 221 -22.82 6.71 0.37
C ASN A 221 -22.28 7.08 -1.03
N ASP A 222 -21.96 8.36 -1.25
CA ASP A 222 -21.30 8.89 -2.44
C ASP A 222 -19.82 8.46 -2.52
N LEU A 223 -19.16 8.22 -1.39
CA LEU A 223 -17.76 7.75 -1.35
C LEU A 223 -17.71 6.24 -1.54
N LYS A 224 -17.33 5.77 -2.73
CA LYS A 224 -17.26 4.32 -3.04
C LYS A 224 -15.94 3.64 -2.68
N LEU A 225 -14.94 4.42 -2.28
CA LEU A 225 -13.62 3.92 -1.95
C LEU A 225 -13.35 3.98 -0.44
N PHE A 226 -12.66 2.97 0.07
CA PHE A 226 -12.22 2.89 1.45
C PHE A 226 -10.74 2.50 1.52
N LEU A 227 -9.97 3.24 2.31
CA LEU A 227 -8.60 2.94 2.70
C LEU A 227 -8.63 2.34 4.11
N PRO A 228 -8.79 1.01 4.25
CA PRO A 228 -8.88 0.39 5.56
C PRO A 228 -7.52 0.44 6.29
N PRO A 229 -7.49 0.68 7.62
CA PRO A 229 -6.27 0.75 8.40
C PRO A 229 -5.75 -0.65 8.77
N ILE A 230 -5.57 -1.50 7.76
CA ILE A 230 -5.09 -2.88 7.90
C ILE A 230 -3.71 -3.04 7.28
N GLY A 231 -3.07 -4.19 7.49
CA GLY A 231 -1.82 -4.54 6.83
C GLY A 231 -1.98 -4.55 5.31
N GLY A 232 -0.97 -4.03 4.61
CA GLY A 232 -0.87 -4.15 3.15
C GLY A 232 -0.34 -5.52 2.74
N LEU A 233 -0.08 -5.66 1.45
CA LEU A 233 0.55 -6.87 0.91
C LEU A 233 1.87 -6.51 0.23
N THR A 234 2.78 -7.49 0.18
CA THR A 234 4.03 -7.36 -0.58
C THR A 234 4.11 -8.49 -1.60
N VAL A 235 4.47 -8.15 -2.83
CA VAL A 235 4.75 -9.12 -3.90
C VAL A 235 6.24 -9.10 -4.19
N TYR A 236 6.85 -10.28 -4.20
CA TYR A 236 8.21 -10.49 -4.68
C TYR A 236 8.15 -11.24 -6.01
N CYS A 237 8.56 -10.57 -7.08
CA CYS A 237 8.72 -11.20 -8.39
C CYS A 237 10.18 -11.60 -8.58
N PHE A 238 10.38 -12.90 -8.76
CA PHE A 238 11.65 -13.51 -9.11
C PHE A 238 11.73 -13.60 -10.64
N GLY A 239 12.83 -13.14 -11.22
CA GLY A 239 12.99 -13.07 -12.69
C GLY A 239 12.28 -11.87 -13.35
N ASP A 240 11.90 -12.04 -14.62
CA ASP A 240 11.27 -11.01 -15.44
C ASP A 240 9.77 -10.87 -15.13
N VAL A 241 9.38 -9.71 -14.58
CA VAL A 241 7.98 -9.38 -14.28
C VAL A 241 7.09 -9.44 -15.53
N SER A 242 7.65 -9.18 -16.71
CA SER A 242 6.89 -9.24 -17.97
C SER A 242 6.40 -10.67 -18.29
N ALA A 243 7.06 -11.70 -17.75
CA ALA A 243 6.70 -13.11 -17.94
C ALA A 243 5.29 -13.44 -17.43
N VAL A 244 4.80 -12.74 -16.39
CA VAL A 244 3.47 -12.98 -15.78
C VAL A 244 2.33 -12.84 -16.80
N ARG A 245 2.54 -12.08 -17.88
CA ARG A 245 1.52 -11.85 -18.91
C ARG A 245 1.58 -12.84 -20.06
N ASP A 246 2.61 -13.69 -20.11
CA ASP A 246 2.81 -14.63 -21.20
C ASP A 246 2.05 -15.92 -20.92
N PRO A 247 0.96 -16.22 -21.65
CA PRO A 247 0.19 -17.45 -21.44
C PRO A 247 0.98 -18.72 -21.82
N GLY A 248 2.10 -18.59 -22.52
CA GLY A 248 3.00 -19.70 -22.85
C GLY A 248 4.02 -20.03 -21.76
N ARG A 249 4.12 -19.23 -20.71
CA ARG A 249 5.01 -19.48 -19.56
C ARG A 249 4.24 -20.02 -18.37
N GLU A 250 4.76 -21.07 -17.78
CA GLU A 250 4.32 -21.52 -16.46
C GLU A 250 4.96 -20.62 -15.40
N ILE A 251 4.17 -20.20 -14.41
CA ILE A 251 4.65 -19.37 -13.31
C ILE A 251 4.42 -20.07 -11.97
N ALA A 252 5.45 -20.08 -11.14
CA ALA A 252 5.30 -20.42 -9.74
C ALA A 252 4.69 -19.22 -8.99
N CYS A 253 3.62 -19.45 -8.23
CA CYS A 253 3.01 -18.44 -7.38
C CYS A 253 2.78 -18.99 -5.98
N ARG A 254 3.38 -18.34 -4.99
CA ARG A 254 3.16 -18.64 -3.57
C ARG A 254 2.43 -17.48 -2.91
N VAL A 255 1.21 -17.74 -2.46
CA VAL A 255 0.51 -16.87 -1.51
C VAL A 255 0.94 -17.28 -0.11
N HIS A 256 1.40 -16.31 0.68
CA HIS A 256 1.95 -16.53 2.01
C HIS A 256 1.40 -15.51 2.99
N ASP A 257 0.76 -15.98 4.06
CA ASP A 257 0.35 -15.14 5.18
C ASP A 257 1.54 -14.97 6.12
N GLU A 258 1.90 -13.72 6.41
CA GLU A 258 3.03 -13.41 7.27
C GLU A 258 2.89 -14.04 8.66
N CYS A 259 3.97 -14.62 9.15
CA CYS A 259 4.01 -15.21 10.46
C CYS A 259 5.30 -14.81 11.18
N ASN A 260 5.23 -13.77 12.00
CA ASN A 260 6.40 -13.30 12.75
C ASN A 260 7.10 -14.41 13.55
N GLY A 261 6.31 -15.28 14.20
CA GLY A 261 6.85 -16.40 14.99
C GLY A 261 7.75 -17.33 14.18
N SER A 262 7.29 -17.76 13.01
CA SER A 262 8.05 -18.71 12.17
C SER A 262 9.00 -18.01 11.21
N ASP A 263 8.52 -17.02 10.45
CA ASP A 263 9.26 -16.35 9.38
C ASP A 263 10.47 -15.58 9.94
N VAL A 264 10.27 -14.85 11.04
CA VAL A 264 11.32 -14.00 11.64
C VAL A 264 12.10 -14.77 12.69
N PHE A 265 11.42 -15.41 13.64
CA PHE A 265 12.08 -16.03 14.80
C PHE A 265 12.39 -17.52 14.65
N GLY A 266 11.93 -18.17 13.58
CA GLY A 266 12.19 -19.60 13.35
C GLY A 266 11.48 -20.53 14.34
N SER A 267 10.34 -20.11 14.90
CA SER A 267 9.53 -20.96 15.77
C SER A 267 9.01 -22.20 15.03
N ASP A 268 8.98 -23.33 15.75
CA ASP A 268 8.48 -24.63 15.32
C ASP A 268 6.98 -24.85 15.61
N ILE A 269 6.31 -23.87 16.23
CA ILE A 269 4.87 -23.93 16.52
C ILE A 269 4.03 -23.97 15.22
N CYS A 270 4.56 -23.40 14.14
CA CYS A 270 3.96 -23.51 12.81
C CYS A 270 5.04 -23.61 11.72
N THR A 271 4.61 -24.05 10.54
CA THR A 271 5.49 -24.36 9.41
C THR A 271 5.50 -23.27 8.34
N CYS A 272 5.15 -22.03 8.69
CA CYS A 272 5.04 -20.93 7.72
C CYS A 272 6.37 -20.69 7.00
N ARG A 273 7.49 -20.58 7.74
CA ARG A 273 8.80 -20.32 7.14
C ARG A 273 9.29 -21.43 6.19
N PRO A 274 9.23 -22.73 6.55
CA PRO A 274 9.55 -23.79 5.60
C PRO A 274 8.77 -23.71 4.29
N TYR A 275 7.46 -23.42 4.35
CA TYR A 275 6.65 -23.28 3.14
C TYR A 275 6.96 -22.01 2.35
N LEU A 276 7.27 -20.90 3.02
CA LEU A 276 7.76 -19.68 2.37
C LEU A 276 9.07 -19.95 1.62
N ALA A 277 10.05 -20.55 2.31
CA ALA A 277 11.34 -20.86 1.74
C ALA A 277 11.23 -21.82 0.55
N HIS A 278 10.39 -22.86 0.66
CA HIS A 278 10.12 -23.75 -0.47
C HIS A 278 9.48 -23.02 -1.65
N GLY A 279 8.49 -22.15 -1.40
CA GLY A 279 7.88 -21.35 -2.47
C GLY A 279 8.88 -20.41 -3.15
N VAL A 280 9.77 -19.78 -2.38
CA VAL A 280 10.86 -18.95 -2.93
C VAL A 280 11.82 -19.80 -3.77
N GLU A 281 12.19 -20.99 -3.32
CA GLU A 281 13.05 -21.91 -4.07
C GLU A 281 12.44 -22.29 -5.42
N VAL A 282 11.16 -22.69 -5.45
CA VAL A 282 10.46 -23.05 -6.69
C VAL A 282 10.36 -21.86 -7.65
N CYS A 283 10.14 -20.64 -7.13
CA CYS A 283 10.12 -19.42 -7.93
C CYS A 283 11.49 -19.04 -8.53
N ILE A 284 12.60 -19.57 -8.00
CA ILE A 284 13.95 -19.34 -8.56
C ILE A 284 14.27 -20.42 -9.60
N GLU A 285 13.77 -21.64 -9.41
CA GLU A 285 13.98 -22.78 -10.31
C GLU A 285 13.22 -22.65 -11.64
N THR A 286 12.02 -22.05 -11.61
CA THR A 286 11.09 -21.92 -12.75
C THR A 286 11.41 -20.70 -13.62
#